data_AF-A0A256WHP5-F1
#
_entry.id   AF-A0A256WHP5-F1
#
_cell.length_a   1.000
_cell.length_b   1.000
_cell.length_c   1.000
_cell.angle_alpha   90.00
_cell.angle_beta   90.00
_cell.angle_gamma   90.00
#
_symmetry.space_group_name_H-M   'P 1'
#
loop_
_entity.id
_entity.type
_entity.pdbx_description
1 polymer ?
#
loop_
_entity_poly.entity_id
_entity_poly.type
_entity_poly.pdbx_seq_one_letter_code
_entity_poly.pdbx_strand_id
1 'polypeptide(L)'
;MSAQTIPEDRRVSWSNAGLLQQIMDPDLFIDVSDYGAMGNGTTNDSPAIQAAIAALNGQAGIVFFPAGTYLLTENIITHSGLIIRGEGSQQTQLKFYMLNPNQHAFSISSSPQNEFQAVLSGFQKDSFELEINNSDDFAAGDFIEIQQSNGDWDVVPVGWAENVVGQIIQIEDVNENTLSLRSALRIDYDLSLNPILRKIEPITNVKIENLKVERLDEPEDDGAKNFYISYAANCQISGVESHKSHGSHIYISASTNIFVFGNYIHDAFLFDGTATRGYGVTLNKHCGEVLVENNIFRNLRHAMMVKTGANGNVFTYNYSREPHRSEPISNYSGDISVHGHYAYANLFEENIVQNIIIDHYWGPGGPLNTFFRNRTELFGLIMTENSLLETNDQNFVGNEITNSFPYGFYTLTGNNHFEYGNNDGGLAVPSGTSDLSDISYYYNEKPWFLEADCVFPCIGYPHNLNQWSISAKERYLNGGPYTIIYPIEGGVNINENFGAVLQAKVLTNPVQDILSLQTESTYTFHFSIFNLTGSKVQEGFLSGNSQHQISISSLSNGIYFIALQQENKRLVLKFSVGK
;
A
#
# COMPACT_ATOMS: atom_id res chain seq x y z
N MET A 1 -22.03 12.09 21.11
CA MET A 1 -21.12 10.93 21.16
C MET A 1 -21.89 9.78 20.56
N SER A 2 -21.65 9.44 19.28
CA SER A 2 -22.10 8.14 18.78
C SER A 2 -21.31 7.08 19.54
N ALA A 3 -21.99 6.06 20.03
CA ALA A 3 -21.30 4.88 20.54
C ALA A 3 -20.53 4.26 19.36
N GLN A 4 -19.25 3.96 19.58
CA GLN A 4 -18.45 3.18 18.65
C GLN A 4 -19.01 1.75 18.59
N THR A 5 -18.97 1.12 17.42
CA THR A 5 -19.53 -0.22 17.19
C THR A 5 -18.60 -1.32 17.70
N ILE A 6 -17.33 -1.32 17.29
CA ILE A 6 -16.34 -2.27 17.83
C ILE A 6 -15.81 -1.70 19.16
N PRO A 7 -15.77 -2.49 20.24
CA PRO A 7 -15.18 -2.07 21.52
C PRO A 7 -13.72 -1.61 21.39
N GLU A 8 -13.31 -0.68 22.25
CA GLU A 8 -11.96 -0.08 22.20
C GLU A 8 -10.85 -1.11 22.46
N ASP A 9 -11.06 -2.03 23.41
CA ASP A 9 -10.16 -3.15 23.73
C ASP A 9 -10.03 -4.18 22.60
N ARG A 10 -10.96 -4.12 21.63
CA ARG A 10 -10.99 -4.97 20.44
C ARG A 10 -10.34 -4.31 19.23
N ARG A 11 -9.62 -3.20 19.39
CA ARG A 11 -8.95 -2.48 18.29
C ARG A 11 -7.53 -2.06 18.62
N VAL A 12 -6.81 -1.66 17.57
CA VAL A 12 -5.55 -0.91 17.62
C VAL A 12 -5.70 0.33 16.74
N SER A 13 -4.74 1.26 16.77
CA SER A 13 -4.68 2.30 15.75
C SER A 13 -4.14 1.75 14.44
N TRP A 14 -4.88 2.01 13.35
CA TRP A 14 -4.45 1.74 11.97
C TRP A 14 -4.06 3.03 11.22
N SER A 15 -4.18 4.20 11.85
CA SER A 15 -3.98 5.50 11.19
C SER A 15 -2.58 5.72 10.61
N ASN A 16 -1.60 4.96 11.10
CA ASN A 16 -0.19 5.07 10.68
C ASN A 16 0.14 4.16 9.48
N ALA A 17 -0.82 3.35 8.98
CA ALA A 17 -0.59 2.53 7.80
C ALA A 17 -0.39 3.37 6.54
N GLY A 18 0.56 2.95 5.70
CA GLY A 18 0.97 3.66 4.49
C GLY A 18 2.27 4.43 4.69
N LEU A 19 2.46 5.52 3.96
CA LEU A 19 3.71 6.28 4.04
C LEU A 19 3.85 6.98 5.39
N LEU A 20 5.05 6.87 5.98
CA LEU A 20 5.46 7.64 7.15
C LEU A 20 5.41 9.14 6.84
N GLN A 21 5.81 9.48 5.61
CA GLN A 21 5.83 10.80 5.03
C GLN A 21 5.86 10.67 3.51
N GLN A 22 5.28 11.66 2.81
CA GLN A 22 5.31 11.68 1.35
C GLN A 22 6.75 11.62 0.82
N ILE A 23 7.00 10.73 -0.14
CA ILE A 23 8.30 10.61 -0.81
C ILE A 23 8.32 11.63 -1.95
N MET A 24 9.09 12.72 -1.77
CA MET A 24 9.25 13.78 -2.76
C MET A 24 10.19 13.35 -3.88
N ASP A 25 9.96 13.89 -5.07
CA ASP A 25 10.87 13.70 -6.20
C ASP A 25 12.23 14.38 -5.91
N PRO A 26 13.35 13.64 -6.01
CA PRO A 26 14.69 14.21 -5.89
C PRO A 26 15.08 14.97 -7.16
N ASP A 27 16.04 15.89 -7.04
CA ASP A 27 16.54 16.69 -8.16
C ASP A 27 17.30 15.85 -9.20
N LEU A 28 17.93 14.75 -8.78
CA LEU A 28 18.73 13.90 -9.65
C LEU A 28 17.82 13.00 -10.49
N PHE A 29 17.88 13.17 -11.80
CA PHE A 29 17.10 12.45 -12.79
C PHE A 29 18.03 11.82 -13.83
N ILE A 30 17.91 10.52 -14.02
CA ILE A 30 18.71 9.71 -14.94
C ILE A 30 17.77 8.96 -15.87
N ASP A 31 17.93 9.17 -17.18
CA ASP A 31 17.23 8.39 -18.20
C ASP A 31 18.06 7.15 -18.57
N VAL A 32 17.46 5.95 -18.54
CA VAL A 32 18.19 4.70 -18.87
C VAL A 32 18.70 4.66 -20.31
N SER A 33 18.11 5.45 -21.23
CA SER A 33 18.56 5.52 -22.62
C SER A 33 19.93 6.21 -22.77
N ASP A 34 20.27 7.14 -21.86
CA ASP A 34 21.61 7.77 -21.82
C ASP A 34 22.72 6.77 -21.46
N TYR A 35 22.35 5.62 -20.89
CA TYR A 35 23.24 4.52 -20.50
C TYR A 35 23.19 3.34 -21.48
N GLY A 36 22.48 3.50 -22.61
CA GLY A 36 22.44 2.53 -23.70
C GLY A 36 21.31 1.52 -23.63
N ALA A 37 20.31 1.72 -22.76
CA ALA A 37 19.11 0.87 -22.78
C ALA A 37 18.35 1.09 -24.09
N MET A 38 17.97 -0.01 -24.76
CA MET A 38 17.33 0.02 -26.07
C MET A 38 15.81 -0.01 -26.00
N GLY A 39 15.21 -0.64 -24.98
CA GLY A 39 13.75 -0.66 -24.83
C GLY A 39 13.01 -1.34 -25.99
N ASN A 40 13.66 -2.26 -26.71
CA ASN A 40 13.14 -2.89 -27.93
C ASN A 40 12.57 -4.31 -27.71
N GLY A 41 12.60 -4.81 -26.48
CA GLY A 41 12.09 -6.12 -26.05
C GLY A 41 12.98 -7.31 -26.37
N THR A 42 14.17 -7.10 -26.95
CA THR A 42 15.09 -8.18 -27.38
C THR A 42 16.54 -7.98 -26.93
N THR A 43 17.00 -6.74 -26.82
CA THR A 43 18.31 -6.42 -26.26
C THR A 43 18.29 -6.60 -24.75
N ASN A 44 19.34 -7.22 -24.20
CA ASN A 44 19.53 -7.24 -22.75
C ASN A 44 19.89 -5.84 -22.24
N ASP A 45 18.94 -5.19 -21.58
CA ASP A 45 19.06 -3.83 -21.06
C ASP A 45 19.59 -3.80 -19.61
N SER A 46 19.80 -4.97 -18.97
CA SER A 46 20.31 -5.04 -17.59
C SER A 46 21.62 -4.24 -17.38
N PRO A 47 22.66 -4.35 -18.23
CA PRO A 47 23.89 -3.59 -18.01
C PRO A 47 23.70 -2.07 -18.04
N ALA A 48 22.82 -1.56 -18.92
CA ALA A 48 22.52 -0.14 -19.02
C ALA A 48 21.76 0.35 -17.80
N ILE A 49 20.78 -0.43 -17.33
CA ILE A 49 19.97 -0.10 -16.14
C ILE A 49 20.85 -0.09 -14.87
N GLN A 50 21.75 -1.06 -14.71
CA GLN A 50 22.67 -1.06 -13.57
C GLN A 50 23.66 0.11 -13.62
N ALA A 51 24.12 0.49 -14.82
CA ALA A 51 24.98 1.66 -14.98
C ALA A 51 24.24 2.98 -14.63
N ALA A 52 22.96 3.09 -15.02
CA ALA A 52 22.11 4.22 -14.67
C ALA A 52 21.90 4.34 -13.16
N ILE A 53 21.59 3.23 -12.47
CA ILE A 53 21.47 3.20 -11.00
C ILE A 53 22.81 3.55 -10.34
N ALA A 54 23.91 2.95 -10.79
CA ALA A 54 25.24 3.20 -10.23
C ALA A 54 25.67 4.67 -10.37
N ALA A 55 25.23 5.36 -11.42
CA ALA A 55 25.55 6.77 -11.63
C ALA A 55 24.92 7.71 -10.58
N LEU A 56 23.91 7.26 -9.83
CA LEU A 56 23.42 7.98 -8.66
C LEU A 56 24.43 8.00 -7.51
N ASN A 57 25.43 7.11 -7.51
CA ASN A 57 26.42 6.96 -6.43
C ASN A 57 25.78 6.85 -5.03
N GLY A 58 24.64 6.16 -4.93
CA GLY A 58 23.88 5.98 -3.68
C GLY A 58 23.09 7.20 -3.21
N GLN A 59 23.05 8.29 -3.98
CA GLN A 59 22.20 9.45 -3.69
C GLN A 59 20.74 9.18 -4.09
N ALA A 60 19.79 9.85 -3.45
CA ALA A 60 18.41 9.82 -3.88
C ALA A 60 18.28 10.33 -5.32
N GLY A 61 17.53 9.61 -6.16
CA GLY A 61 17.42 9.93 -7.58
C GLY A 61 16.34 9.13 -8.28
N ILE A 62 15.88 9.68 -9.41
CA ILE A 62 14.94 9.02 -10.32
C ILE A 62 15.74 8.34 -11.42
N VAL A 63 15.56 7.03 -11.56
CA VAL A 63 15.93 6.29 -12.77
C VAL A 63 14.66 6.10 -13.60
N PHE A 64 14.62 6.84 -14.70
CA PHE A 64 13.48 6.96 -15.59
C PHE A 64 13.59 6.01 -16.77
N PHE A 65 12.47 5.37 -17.09
CA PHE A 65 12.29 4.42 -18.17
C PHE A 65 11.28 5.00 -19.19
N PRO A 66 11.76 5.57 -20.31
CA PRO A 66 10.89 5.99 -21.41
C PRO A 66 10.01 4.85 -21.93
N ALA A 67 8.94 5.17 -22.66
CA ALA A 67 8.12 4.19 -23.34
C ALA A 67 8.98 3.19 -24.14
N GLY A 68 8.74 1.90 -23.91
CA GLY A 68 9.60 0.85 -24.41
C GLY A 68 9.37 -0.47 -23.68
N THR A 69 9.93 -1.55 -24.25
CA THR A 69 9.97 -2.87 -23.63
C THR A 69 11.41 -3.21 -23.31
N TYR A 70 11.78 -3.29 -22.04
CA TYR A 70 13.15 -3.56 -21.59
C TYR A 70 13.25 -5.03 -21.21
N LEU A 71 14.15 -5.77 -21.86
CA LEU A 71 14.44 -7.16 -21.48
C LEU A 71 15.57 -7.16 -20.45
N LEU A 72 15.29 -7.67 -19.26
CA LEU A 72 16.23 -7.76 -18.16
C LEU A 72 16.56 -9.23 -17.89
N THR A 73 17.83 -9.52 -17.72
CA THR A 73 18.32 -10.86 -17.35
C THR A 73 18.89 -10.91 -15.93
N GLU A 74 18.89 -9.77 -15.24
CA GLU A 74 19.41 -9.57 -13.88
C GLU A 74 18.42 -8.76 -13.03
N ASN A 75 18.57 -8.84 -11.71
CA ASN A 75 17.71 -8.17 -10.75
C ASN A 75 18.01 -6.67 -10.63
N ILE A 76 17.00 -5.88 -10.25
CA ILE A 76 17.17 -4.50 -9.82
C ILE A 76 17.30 -4.48 -8.29
N ILE A 77 18.50 -4.15 -7.81
CA ILE A 77 18.78 -3.94 -6.38
C ILE A 77 18.60 -2.45 -6.10
N THR A 78 17.77 -2.12 -5.11
CA THR A 78 17.52 -0.73 -4.74
C THR A 78 18.39 -0.29 -3.57
N HIS A 79 18.54 1.03 -3.43
CA HIS A 79 19.09 1.68 -2.24
C HIS A 79 18.12 2.77 -1.77
N SER A 80 18.33 3.29 -0.56
CA SER A 80 17.47 4.34 -0.02
C SER A 80 17.40 5.55 -0.95
N GLY A 81 16.19 6.08 -1.17
CA GLY A 81 15.92 7.23 -2.03
C GLY A 81 15.86 6.93 -3.54
N LEU A 82 15.97 5.67 -3.97
CA LEU A 82 15.84 5.31 -5.39
C LEU A 82 14.37 5.32 -5.84
N ILE A 83 14.08 6.09 -6.89
CA ILE A 83 12.79 6.08 -7.58
C ILE A 83 12.96 5.43 -8.95
N ILE A 84 12.25 4.33 -9.19
CA ILE A 84 12.12 3.69 -10.50
C ILE A 84 10.79 4.15 -11.11
N ARG A 85 10.84 4.84 -12.26
CA ARG A 85 9.65 5.46 -12.88
C ARG A 85 9.54 5.15 -14.36
N GLY A 86 8.37 4.69 -14.81
CA GLY A 86 8.00 4.63 -16.22
C GLY A 86 7.01 5.73 -16.65
N GLU A 87 6.56 5.65 -17.91
CA GLU A 87 5.54 6.54 -18.51
C GLU A 87 4.10 6.01 -18.40
N GLY A 88 3.89 4.99 -17.56
CA GLY A 88 2.63 4.28 -17.37
C GLY A 88 2.75 2.80 -17.74
N SER A 89 1.95 1.94 -17.11
CA SER A 89 2.04 0.49 -17.31
C SER A 89 1.70 0.02 -18.74
N GLN A 90 1.04 0.86 -19.54
CA GLN A 90 0.77 0.60 -20.95
C GLN A 90 1.90 1.04 -21.89
N GLN A 91 2.85 1.86 -21.41
CA GLN A 91 3.92 2.46 -22.22
C GLN A 91 5.30 1.88 -21.89
N THR A 92 5.57 1.67 -20.60
CA THR A 92 6.86 1.18 -20.11
C THR A 92 6.70 -0.23 -19.58
N GLN A 93 7.39 -1.21 -20.19
CA GLN A 93 7.35 -2.61 -19.77
C GLN A 93 8.75 -3.15 -19.48
N LEU A 94 8.92 -3.76 -18.31
CA LEU A 94 10.12 -4.47 -17.89
C LEU A 94 9.82 -5.98 -17.92
N LYS A 95 10.50 -6.70 -18.80
CA LYS A 95 10.39 -8.16 -18.96
C LYS A 95 11.59 -8.82 -18.33
N PHE A 96 11.38 -9.57 -17.26
CA PHE A 96 12.44 -10.30 -16.58
C PHE A 96 12.51 -11.73 -17.12
N TYR A 97 13.64 -12.07 -17.73
CA TYR A 97 14.04 -13.43 -18.09
C TYR A 97 15.38 -13.71 -17.41
N MET A 98 15.30 -14.08 -16.13
CA MET A 98 16.48 -14.09 -15.26
C MET A 98 17.43 -15.24 -15.61
N LEU A 99 18.73 -14.96 -15.66
CA LEU A 99 19.74 -16.02 -15.79
C LEU A 99 19.77 -16.95 -14.57
N ASN A 100 19.37 -16.43 -13.41
CA ASN A 100 19.10 -17.19 -12.20
C ASN A 100 17.61 -17.01 -11.83
N PRO A 101 16.73 -17.99 -12.11
CA PRO A 101 15.29 -17.86 -11.88
C PRO A 101 14.93 -17.67 -10.40
N ASN A 102 15.82 -18.05 -9.47
CA ASN A 102 15.58 -17.90 -8.03
C ASN A 102 15.76 -16.46 -7.53
N GLN A 103 16.35 -15.57 -8.34
CA GLN A 103 16.46 -14.16 -8.00
C GLN A 103 15.13 -13.41 -8.14
N HIS A 104 14.89 -12.49 -7.21
CA HIS A 104 13.77 -11.56 -7.27
C HIS A 104 13.96 -10.54 -8.40
N ALA A 105 12.88 -10.02 -8.97
CA ALA A 105 13.00 -8.99 -10.00
C ALA A 105 13.45 -7.64 -9.39
N PHE A 106 12.78 -7.20 -8.33
CA PHE A 106 13.19 -6.06 -7.50
C PHE A 106 13.53 -6.51 -6.08
N SER A 107 14.64 -6.03 -5.55
CA SER A 107 15.06 -6.25 -4.16
C SER A 107 15.19 -4.92 -3.42
N ILE A 108 14.20 -4.63 -2.56
CA ILE A 108 14.18 -3.53 -1.62
C ILE A 108 14.46 -4.11 -0.24
N SER A 109 15.73 -4.37 0.05
CA SER A 109 16.07 -5.09 1.26
C SER A 109 17.40 -4.71 1.89
N SER A 110 17.41 -4.66 3.22
CA SER A 110 18.64 -4.66 4.02
C SER A 110 18.74 -5.94 4.85
N SER A 111 19.89 -6.13 5.50
CA SER A 111 20.15 -7.26 6.39
C SER A 111 20.64 -6.71 7.73
N PRO A 112 19.79 -6.66 8.77
CA PRO A 112 20.19 -6.10 10.06
C PRO A 112 21.36 -6.85 10.68
N GLN A 113 22.36 -6.12 11.17
CA GLN A 113 23.58 -6.68 11.77
C GLN A 113 23.66 -6.47 13.28
N ASN A 114 22.84 -5.57 13.85
CA ASN A 114 22.88 -5.28 15.29
C ASN A 114 22.33 -6.45 16.10
N GLU A 115 22.93 -6.63 17.28
CA GLU A 115 22.54 -7.63 18.25
C GLU A 115 21.25 -7.23 18.99
N PHE A 116 20.50 -8.25 19.41
CA PHE A 116 19.34 -8.06 20.27
C PHE A 116 19.75 -7.77 21.72
N GLN A 117 19.01 -6.89 22.38
CA GLN A 117 19.05 -6.65 23.81
C GLN A 117 17.69 -6.88 24.45
N ALA A 118 17.68 -7.12 25.77
CA ALA A 118 16.44 -7.32 26.51
C ALA A 118 15.60 -6.04 26.57
N VAL A 119 14.29 -6.21 26.46
CA VAL A 119 13.29 -5.21 26.85
C VAL A 119 12.93 -5.49 28.32
N LEU A 120 12.95 -4.47 29.17
CA LEU A 120 12.80 -4.60 30.63
C LEU A 120 11.38 -4.32 31.11
N SER A 121 10.69 -3.36 30.49
CA SER A 121 9.32 -2.97 30.81
C SER A 121 8.62 -2.30 29.61
N GLY A 122 7.32 -1.98 29.75
CA GLY A 122 6.52 -1.37 28.68
C GLY A 122 5.81 -2.37 27.76
N PHE A 123 5.71 -3.63 28.17
CA PHE A 123 5.22 -4.75 27.35
C PHE A 123 3.76 -4.67 26.93
N GLN A 124 2.97 -3.79 27.51
CA GLN A 124 1.51 -3.79 27.35
C GLN A 124 1.10 -3.30 25.96
N LYS A 125 0.06 -3.92 25.39
CA LYS A 125 -0.69 -3.37 24.26
C LYS A 125 -1.07 -1.92 24.57
N ASP A 126 -1.00 -1.07 23.56
CA ASP A 126 -1.22 0.37 23.60
C ASP A 126 -0.13 1.18 24.34
N SER A 127 0.95 0.53 24.82
CA SER A 127 2.15 1.22 25.29
C SER A 127 2.88 1.91 24.14
N PHE A 128 3.29 3.15 24.37
CA PHE A 128 4.18 3.93 23.50
C PHE A 128 5.61 4.00 24.04
N GLU A 129 5.92 3.25 25.10
CA GLU A 129 7.23 3.31 25.77
C GLU A 129 7.80 1.92 25.98
N LEU A 130 9.11 1.79 25.79
CA LEU A 130 9.89 0.60 26.11
C LEU A 130 11.10 0.98 26.95
N GLU A 131 11.31 0.27 28.05
CA GLU A 131 12.54 0.39 28.86
C GLU A 131 13.54 -0.69 28.42
N ILE A 132 14.80 -0.31 28.21
CA ILE A 132 15.88 -1.19 27.74
C ILE A 132 17.11 -1.12 28.65
N ASN A 133 18.10 -1.98 28.40
CA ASN A 133 19.34 -1.98 29.19
C ASN A 133 20.25 -0.79 28.88
N ASN A 134 20.41 -0.47 27.59
CA ASN A 134 21.27 0.62 27.14
C ASN A 134 20.73 1.27 25.87
N SER A 135 20.54 2.60 25.92
CA SER A 135 20.09 3.44 24.82
C SER A 135 21.21 4.21 24.10
N ASP A 136 22.49 4.04 24.47
CA ASP A 136 23.64 4.80 23.93
C ASP A 136 23.70 4.84 22.39
N ASP A 137 23.23 3.77 21.72
CA ASP A 137 23.25 3.62 20.25
C ASP A 137 21.93 4.02 19.56
N PHE A 138 20.96 4.55 20.32
CA PHE A 138 19.61 4.88 19.86
C PHE A 138 19.38 6.40 19.85
N ALA A 139 18.66 6.87 18.84
CA ALA A 139 18.24 8.25 18.70
C ALA A 139 16.84 8.33 18.10
N ALA A 140 16.17 9.47 18.29
CA ALA A 140 14.94 9.80 17.59
C ALA A 140 15.13 9.65 16.06
N GLY A 141 14.16 9.00 15.41
CA GLY A 141 14.18 8.69 13.98
C GLY A 141 14.76 7.32 13.63
N ASP A 142 15.50 6.66 14.54
CA ASP A 142 15.97 5.28 14.33
C ASP A 142 14.79 4.30 14.26
N PHE A 143 15.02 3.16 13.61
CA PHE A 143 14.06 2.06 13.57
C PHE A 143 14.53 0.92 14.48
N ILE A 144 13.57 0.28 15.15
CA ILE A 144 13.79 -0.91 15.96
C ILE A 144 12.94 -2.07 15.45
N GLU A 145 13.45 -3.28 15.64
CA GLU A 145 12.69 -4.54 15.57
C GLU A 145 12.56 -5.07 16.99
N ILE A 146 11.34 -5.13 17.50
CA ILE A 146 11.00 -5.84 18.74
C ILE A 146 10.35 -7.18 18.39
N GLN A 147 10.72 -8.22 19.12
CA GLN A 147 10.14 -9.56 18.97
C GLN A 147 10.18 -10.34 20.29
N GLN A 148 9.41 -11.42 20.36
CA GLN A 148 9.49 -12.42 21.43
C GLN A 148 9.50 -13.83 20.85
N SER A 149 9.91 -14.81 21.66
CA SER A 149 9.76 -16.22 21.32
C SER A 149 8.29 -16.62 21.11
N ASN A 150 8.09 -17.62 20.26
CA ASN A 150 6.76 -18.18 20.05
C ASN A 150 6.27 -18.85 21.33
N GLY A 151 5.01 -18.58 21.70
CA GLY A 151 4.37 -19.17 22.88
C GLY A 151 3.55 -20.42 22.53
N ASP A 152 2.65 -20.78 23.43
CA ASP A 152 1.80 -21.99 23.32
C ASP A 152 0.88 -22.00 22.08
N TRP A 153 0.72 -20.86 21.40
CA TRP A 153 -0.05 -20.77 20.15
C TRP A 153 0.62 -21.51 18.99
N ASP A 154 1.95 -21.72 19.02
CA ASP A 154 2.73 -22.32 17.93
C ASP A 154 2.63 -23.84 17.90
N VAL A 155 1.42 -24.31 17.58
CA VAL A 155 1.08 -25.74 17.51
C VAL A 155 1.60 -26.43 16.24
N VAL A 156 2.17 -25.66 15.28
CA VAL A 156 2.81 -26.17 14.06
C VAL A 156 4.18 -25.48 13.88
N PRO A 157 5.17 -25.82 14.74
CA PRO A 157 6.45 -25.12 14.77
C PRO A 157 7.28 -25.41 13.51
N VAL A 158 7.82 -24.35 12.91
CA VAL A 158 8.68 -24.41 11.72
C VAL A 158 9.72 -23.29 11.77
N GLY A 159 10.96 -23.58 11.35
CA GLY A 159 12.08 -22.64 11.54
C GLY A 159 11.94 -21.29 10.84
N TRP A 160 11.18 -21.20 9.75
CA TRP A 160 10.92 -19.93 9.06
C TRP A 160 9.85 -19.06 9.75
N ALA A 161 9.16 -19.58 10.78
CA ALA A 161 8.13 -18.89 11.55
C ALA A 161 8.54 -18.70 13.02
N GLU A 162 9.83 -18.61 13.32
CA GLU A 162 10.33 -18.32 14.67
C GLU A 162 10.27 -16.82 14.99
N ASN A 163 9.96 -16.52 16.26
CA ASN A 163 9.91 -15.16 16.82
C ASN A 163 9.04 -14.19 16.02
N VAL A 164 7.87 -14.68 15.55
CA VAL A 164 7.04 -13.91 14.62
C VAL A 164 6.17 -12.88 15.32
N VAL A 165 5.91 -13.01 16.62
CA VAL A 165 5.26 -11.95 17.40
C VAL A 165 6.27 -10.84 17.62
N GLY A 166 6.06 -9.73 16.91
CA GLY A 166 6.96 -8.58 16.93
C GLY A 166 6.38 -7.37 16.20
N GLN A 167 7.18 -6.31 16.08
CA GLN A 167 6.89 -5.08 15.34
C GLN A 167 8.18 -4.41 14.86
N ILE A 168 8.10 -3.71 13.72
CA ILE A 168 9.08 -2.70 13.32
C ILE A 168 8.52 -1.32 13.65
N ILE A 169 9.26 -0.49 14.38
CA ILE A 169 8.76 0.79 14.90
C ILE A 169 9.85 1.86 14.82
N GLN A 170 9.48 3.09 14.46
CA GLN A 170 10.37 4.26 14.56
C GLN A 170 10.37 4.83 15.98
N ILE A 171 11.55 5.19 16.48
CA ILE A 171 11.73 5.89 17.76
C ILE A 171 11.34 7.35 17.59
N GLU A 172 10.48 7.84 18.45
CA GLU A 172 10.07 9.25 18.52
C GLU A 172 11.03 10.07 19.38
N ASP A 173 11.42 9.55 20.54
CA ASP A 173 12.36 10.20 21.46
C ASP A 173 13.12 9.16 22.31
N VAL A 174 14.26 9.57 22.88
CA VAL A 174 15.06 8.76 23.80
C VAL A 174 15.32 9.56 25.06
N ASN A 175 14.86 9.04 26.20
CA ASN A 175 15.07 9.65 27.50
C ASN A 175 15.65 8.62 28.47
N GLU A 176 16.91 8.81 28.87
CA GLU A 176 17.69 7.80 29.59
C GLU A 176 17.59 6.44 28.85
N ASN A 177 17.19 5.38 29.53
CA ASN A 177 17.02 4.04 28.96
C ASN A 177 15.57 3.75 28.50
N THR A 178 14.75 4.79 28.32
CA THR A 178 13.38 4.67 27.82
C THR A 178 13.30 5.17 26.38
N LEU A 179 12.81 4.33 25.48
CA LEU A 179 12.48 4.67 24.11
C LEU A 179 10.99 5.05 24.03
N SER A 180 10.70 6.26 23.55
CA SER A 180 9.35 6.63 23.13
C SER A 180 9.14 6.20 21.68
N LEU A 181 8.02 5.53 21.41
CA LEU A 181 7.70 4.91 20.14
C LEU A 181 6.71 5.77 19.35
N ARG A 182 6.87 5.82 18.03
CA ARG A 182 5.91 6.50 17.14
C ARG A 182 4.55 5.79 17.06
N SER A 183 4.55 4.48 17.25
CA SER A 183 3.36 3.64 17.22
C SER A 183 3.31 2.77 18.46
N ALA A 184 2.11 2.63 19.02
CA ALA A 184 1.92 1.78 20.18
C ALA A 184 2.15 0.29 19.86
N LEU A 185 2.45 -0.48 20.89
CA LEU A 185 2.43 -1.94 20.81
C LEU A 185 1.00 -2.44 20.53
N ARG A 186 0.87 -3.43 19.66
CA ARG A 186 -0.42 -3.95 19.17
C ARG A 186 -0.85 -5.24 19.87
N ILE A 187 0.01 -5.76 20.73
CA ILE A 187 -0.21 -6.93 21.57
C ILE A 187 0.61 -6.79 22.84
N ASP A 188 0.19 -7.47 23.90
CA ASP A 188 1.01 -7.66 25.09
C ASP A 188 2.20 -8.56 24.75
N TYR A 189 3.40 -8.14 25.12
CA TYR A 189 4.58 -8.99 25.11
C TYR A 189 4.68 -9.75 26.44
N ASP A 190 4.95 -11.05 26.37
CA ASP A 190 5.06 -11.90 27.55
C ASP A 190 6.53 -11.97 27.98
N LEU A 191 6.83 -11.48 29.19
CA LEU A 191 8.19 -11.51 29.75
C LEU A 191 8.75 -12.95 29.80
N SER A 192 7.90 -13.97 29.96
CA SER A 192 8.33 -15.38 29.94
C SER A 192 8.75 -15.87 28.55
N LEU A 193 8.36 -15.15 27.48
CA LEU A 193 8.73 -15.42 26.09
C LEU A 193 9.93 -14.58 25.62
N ASN A 194 10.70 -14.01 26.56
CA ASN A 194 11.94 -13.28 26.29
C ASN A 194 11.79 -12.17 25.22
N PRO A 195 11.04 -11.10 25.52
CA PRO A 195 10.95 -9.95 24.61
C PRO A 195 12.30 -9.25 24.48
N ILE A 196 12.72 -9.07 23.24
CA ILE A 196 14.02 -8.50 22.88
C ILE A 196 13.85 -7.51 21.73
N LEU A 197 14.72 -6.52 21.67
CA LEU A 197 14.76 -5.57 20.57
C LEU A 197 16.17 -5.35 20.03
N ARG A 198 16.26 -4.88 18.78
CA ARG A 198 17.49 -4.36 18.19
C ARG A 198 17.21 -3.13 17.35
N LYS A 199 18.21 -2.27 17.19
CA LYS A 199 18.21 -1.23 16.16
C LYS A 199 18.35 -1.87 14.77
N ILE A 200 17.64 -1.37 13.78
CA ILE A 200 17.76 -1.80 12.39
C ILE A 200 18.03 -0.60 11.47
N GLU A 201 18.60 -0.88 10.31
CA GLU A 201 18.87 0.11 9.26
C GLU A 201 18.06 -0.27 8.01
N PRO A 202 16.80 0.17 7.90
CA PRO A 202 15.97 -0.21 6.77
C PRO A 202 16.35 0.53 5.49
N ILE A 203 16.05 -0.08 4.33
CA ILE A 203 16.02 0.67 3.06
C ILE A 203 14.80 1.59 3.06
N THR A 204 15.00 2.89 2.79
CA THR A 204 13.94 3.89 2.92
C THR A 204 13.67 4.71 1.67
N ASN A 205 12.45 5.22 1.52
CA ASN A 205 12.08 6.20 0.48
C ASN A 205 12.26 5.66 -0.94
N VAL A 206 12.01 4.37 -1.16
CA VAL A 206 12.03 3.76 -2.50
C VAL A 206 10.64 3.86 -3.13
N LYS A 207 10.57 4.26 -4.40
CA LYS A 207 9.35 4.19 -5.19
C LYS A 207 9.57 3.32 -6.42
N ILE A 208 8.57 2.50 -6.76
CA ILE A 208 8.47 1.86 -8.06
C ILE A 208 7.10 2.22 -8.63
N GLU A 209 7.08 2.95 -9.75
CA GLU A 209 5.83 3.51 -10.26
C GLU A 209 5.70 3.55 -11.78
N ASN A 210 4.43 3.52 -12.21
CA ASN A 210 4.00 3.81 -13.58
C ASN A 210 4.69 2.94 -14.64
N LEU A 211 4.74 1.63 -14.42
CA LEU A 211 5.34 0.67 -15.36
C LEU A 211 4.69 -0.70 -15.26
N LYS A 212 4.96 -1.55 -16.23
CA LYS A 212 4.61 -2.97 -16.19
C LYS A 212 5.82 -3.82 -15.86
N VAL A 213 5.65 -4.80 -14.99
CA VAL A 213 6.61 -5.86 -14.71
C VAL A 213 6.01 -7.18 -15.19
N GLU A 214 6.77 -7.92 -16.00
CA GLU A 214 6.39 -9.25 -16.46
C GLU A 214 7.52 -10.24 -16.19
N ARG A 215 7.20 -11.36 -15.54
CA ARG A 215 8.13 -12.47 -15.34
C ARG A 215 7.98 -13.50 -16.45
N LEU A 216 9.08 -13.83 -17.13
CA LEU A 216 9.08 -14.72 -18.30
C LEU A 216 9.65 -16.12 -18.02
N ASP A 217 10.57 -16.24 -17.05
CA ASP A 217 11.17 -17.51 -16.65
C ASP A 217 10.23 -18.36 -15.77
N GLU A 218 10.15 -19.66 -16.09
CA GLU A 218 9.30 -20.64 -15.41
C GLU A 218 9.87 -21.00 -14.04
N PRO A 219 9.02 -21.33 -13.05
CA PRO A 219 9.49 -21.60 -11.71
C PRO A 219 10.37 -22.83 -11.53
N GLU A 220 11.49 -22.65 -10.82
CA GLU A 220 12.18 -23.71 -10.10
C GLU A 220 11.51 -23.90 -8.72
N ASP A 221 12.01 -24.82 -7.87
CA ASP A 221 11.41 -25.09 -6.55
C ASP A 221 11.44 -23.89 -5.57
N ASP A 222 12.09 -22.78 -5.92
CA ASP A 222 12.29 -21.62 -5.04
C ASP A 222 11.45 -20.40 -5.44
N GLY A 223 10.52 -19.96 -4.57
CA GLY A 223 9.50 -18.95 -4.87
C GLY A 223 9.98 -17.51 -5.08
N ALA A 224 10.72 -17.20 -6.16
CA ALA A 224 11.18 -15.84 -6.44
C ALA A 224 10.03 -14.81 -6.53
N LYS A 225 10.27 -13.55 -6.13
CA LYS A 225 9.25 -12.49 -6.05
C LYS A 225 9.44 -11.46 -7.16
N ASN A 226 8.34 -10.85 -7.61
CA ASN A 226 8.48 -9.68 -8.50
C ASN A 226 8.99 -8.48 -7.69
N PHE A 227 8.44 -8.26 -6.50
CA PHE A 227 8.90 -7.25 -5.56
C PHE A 227 9.16 -7.88 -4.20
N TYR A 228 10.42 -7.97 -3.81
CA TYR A 228 10.83 -8.43 -2.49
C TYR A 228 11.20 -7.22 -1.63
N ILE A 229 10.44 -7.02 -0.55
CA ILE A 229 10.61 -5.93 0.41
C ILE A 229 10.90 -6.56 1.78
N SER A 230 12.07 -6.30 2.33
CA SER A 230 12.49 -6.87 3.61
C SER A 230 13.38 -5.92 4.39
N TYR A 231 13.04 -5.60 5.63
CA TYR A 231 13.71 -4.52 6.38
C TYR A 231 13.74 -3.22 5.56
N ALA A 232 12.55 -2.76 5.15
CA ALA A 232 12.36 -1.49 4.47
C ALA A 232 11.36 -0.60 5.24
N ALA A 233 11.45 0.71 5.05
CA ALA A 233 10.53 1.67 5.65
C ALA A 233 10.20 2.84 4.73
N ASN A 234 8.96 3.31 4.73
CA ASN A 234 8.52 4.44 3.91
C ASN A 234 8.77 4.23 2.41
N CYS A 235 8.24 3.14 1.84
CA CYS A 235 8.40 2.80 0.42
C CYS A 235 7.05 2.65 -0.29
N GLN A 236 7.05 2.81 -1.62
CA GLN A 236 5.83 2.84 -2.42
C GLN A 236 5.93 1.95 -3.67
N ILE A 237 4.87 1.20 -3.95
CA ILE A 237 4.62 0.54 -5.25
C ILE A 237 3.27 1.03 -5.76
N SER A 238 3.25 1.81 -6.84
CA SER A 238 2.01 2.42 -7.33
C SER A 238 1.89 2.55 -8.83
N GLY A 239 0.68 2.36 -9.36
CA GLY A 239 0.46 2.45 -10.80
C GLY A 239 1.21 1.38 -11.60
N VAL A 240 1.54 0.26 -10.94
CA VAL A 240 2.28 -0.85 -11.52
C VAL A 240 1.33 -1.94 -11.99
N GLU A 241 1.55 -2.44 -13.19
CA GLU A 241 0.97 -3.73 -13.62
C GLU A 241 2.00 -4.83 -13.35
N SER A 242 1.68 -5.77 -12.48
CA SER A 242 2.51 -6.95 -12.24
C SER A 242 1.84 -8.17 -12.88
N HIS A 243 2.35 -8.55 -14.05
CA HIS A 243 1.86 -9.67 -14.84
C HIS A 243 2.74 -10.90 -14.61
N LYS A 244 2.15 -11.98 -14.12
CA LYS A 244 2.80 -13.27 -13.90
C LYS A 244 3.89 -13.21 -12.83
N SER A 245 3.74 -14.04 -11.81
CA SER A 245 4.72 -14.20 -10.72
C SER A 245 5.15 -15.65 -10.58
N HIS A 246 6.39 -15.82 -10.11
CA HIS A 246 6.93 -17.11 -9.70
C HIS A 246 6.37 -17.49 -8.32
N GLY A 247 6.74 -16.77 -7.26
CA GLY A 247 6.10 -16.79 -5.94
C GLY A 247 5.05 -15.69 -5.83
N SER A 248 5.10 -14.86 -4.79
CA SER A 248 4.24 -13.66 -4.71
C SER A 248 4.64 -12.58 -5.73
N HIS A 249 3.66 -11.78 -6.15
CA HIS A 249 3.94 -10.53 -6.85
C HIS A 249 4.66 -9.55 -5.92
N ILE A 250 4.05 -9.19 -4.79
CA ILE A 250 4.61 -8.26 -3.80
C ILE A 250 4.73 -9.02 -2.48
N TYR A 251 5.95 -9.18 -1.99
CA TYR A 251 6.25 -9.83 -0.72
C TYR A 251 6.89 -8.83 0.23
N ILE A 252 6.25 -8.57 1.36
CA ILE A 252 6.69 -7.61 2.37
C ILE A 252 6.93 -8.36 3.67
N SER A 253 8.15 -8.29 4.20
CA SER A 253 8.57 -9.00 5.41
C SER A 253 9.31 -8.05 6.34
N ALA A 254 9.08 -8.12 7.66
CA ALA A 254 9.81 -7.34 8.68
C ALA A 254 10.08 -5.88 8.24
N SER A 255 9.03 -5.20 7.78
CA SER A 255 9.10 -3.86 7.19
C SER A 255 7.95 -3.01 7.73
N THR A 256 8.06 -1.68 7.65
CA THR A 256 7.02 -0.75 8.10
C THR A 256 6.72 0.35 7.08
N ASN A 257 5.57 1.00 7.20
CA ASN A 257 5.20 2.15 6.40
C ASN A 257 5.34 1.94 4.87
N ILE A 258 4.70 0.88 4.34
CA ILE A 258 4.75 0.56 2.91
C ILE A 258 3.40 0.88 2.27
N PHE A 259 3.40 1.54 1.11
CA PHE A 259 2.20 1.91 0.40
C PHE A 259 2.09 1.21 -0.96
N VAL A 260 1.04 0.41 -1.13
CA VAL A 260 0.75 -0.34 -2.35
C VAL A 260 -0.56 0.16 -2.94
N PHE A 261 -0.50 1.01 -3.97
CA PHE A 261 -1.67 1.75 -4.44
C PHE A 261 -1.94 1.62 -5.93
N GLY A 262 -3.21 1.39 -6.30
CA GLY A 262 -3.64 1.58 -7.68
C GLY A 262 -2.95 0.64 -8.68
N ASN A 263 -2.52 -0.54 -8.23
CA ASN A 263 -1.83 -1.52 -9.05
C ASN A 263 -2.80 -2.49 -9.72
N TYR A 264 -2.34 -3.16 -10.77
CA TYR A 264 -3.01 -4.32 -11.37
C TYR A 264 -2.12 -5.55 -11.25
N ILE A 265 -2.53 -6.50 -10.43
CA ILE A 265 -1.71 -7.65 -10.02
C ILE A 265 -2.41 -8.93 -10.45
N HIS A 266 -1.81 -9.66 -11.38
CA HIS A 266 -2.54 -10.77 -11.99
C HIS A 266 -1.66 -11.88 -12.59
N ASP A 267 -2.26 -13.07 -12.58
CA ASP A 267 -1.72 -14.32 -13.11
C ASP A 267 -0.43 -14.78 -12.41
N ALA A 268 -0.19 -16.09 -12.39
CA ALA A 268 1.05 -16.68 -11.91
C ALA A 268 1.43 -17.88 -12.77
N PHE A 269 2.66 -18.36 -12.64
CA PHE A 269 3.05 -19.61 -13.31
C PHE A 269 2.34 -20.82 -12.70
N LEU A 270 2.23 -20.86 -11.38
CA LEU A 270 1.65 -21.96 -10.61
C LEU A 270 0.75 -21.43 -9.50
N PHE A 271 -0.20 -22.26 -9.08
CA PHE A 271 -1.24 -21.93 -8.10
C PHE A 271 -1.37 -23.00 -7.00
N ASP A 272 -0.28 -23.69 -6.69
CA ASP A 272 -0.21 -24.76 -5.69
C ASP A 272 0.03 -24.24 -4.26
N GLY A 273 0.26 -22.93 -4.10
CA GLY A 273 0.56 -22.28 -2.82
C GLY A 273 1.97 -22.57 -2.26
N THR A 274 2.73 -23.48 -2.86
CA THR A 274 4.10 -23.78 -2.44
C THR A 274 4.98 -22.56 -2.66
N ALA A 275 5.82 -22.21 -1.69
CA ALA A 275 6.71 -21.04 -1.77
C ALA A 275 5.98 -19.75 -2.22
N THR A 276 4.72 -19.57 -1.78
CA THR A 276 3.84 -18.42 -2.12
C THR A 276 3.41 -18.32 -3.59
N ARG A 277 3.45 -19.42 -4.34
CA ARG A 277 3.01 -19.46 -5.75
C ARG A 277 1.53 -19.06 -5.88
N GLY A 278 1.27 -18.10 -6.78
CA GLY A 278 -0.07 -17.59 -7.05
C GLY A 278 -0.52 -16.48 -6.09
N TYR A 279 0.39 -15.83 -5.35
CA TYR A 279 0.01 -14.84 -4.35
C TYR A 279 0.18 -13.41 -4.86
N GLY A 280 -0.77 -12.52 -4.56
CA GLY A 280 -0.71 -11.10 -4.89
C GLY A 280 0.21 -10.33 -3.94
N VAL A 281 -0.38 -9.66 -2.96
CA VAL A 281 0.34 -9.00 -1.86
C VAL A 281 0.40 -9.93 -0.66
N THR A 282 1.61 -10.26 -0.24
CA THR A 282 1.91 -11.11 0.92
C THR A 282 2.61 -10.31 2.00
N LEU A 283 2.00 -10.22 3.17
CA LEU A 283 2.54 -9.59 4.37
C LEU A 283 3.02 -10.68 5.35
N ASN A 284 4.28 -10.60 5.73
CA ASN A 284 5.02 -11.65 6.43
C ASN A 284 5.89 -11.06 7.56
N LYS A 285 6.31 -11.92 8.49
CA LYS A 285 7.21 -11.69 9.61
C LYS A 285 7.06 -10.31 10.25
N HIS A 286 6.01 -10.15 11.06
CA HIS A 286 5.70 -8.93 11.82
C HIS A 286 5.87 -7.60 11.07
N CYS A 287 5.71 -7.59 9.75
CA CYS A 287 5.57 -6.33 9.04
C CYS A 287 4.29 -5.63 9.50
N GLY A 288 4.36 -4.30 9.58
CA GLY A 288 3.24 -3.49 10.03
C GLY A 288 3.13 -2.19 9.27
N GLU A 289 2.04 -1.45 9.50
CA GLU A 289 1.83 -0.13 8.90
C GLU A 289 1.87 -0.16 7.36
N VAL A 290 1.54 -1.31 6.76
CA VAL A 290 1.39 -1.42 5.31
C VAL A 290 -0.03 -1.03 4.93
N LEU A 291 -0.18 -0.14 3.94
CA LEU A 291 -1.45 0.19 3.32
C LEU A 291 -1.49 -0.39 1.90
N VAL A 292 -2.43 -1.29 1.67
CA VAL A 292 -2.73 -1.90 0.38
C VAL A 292 -4.08 -1.38 -0.08
N GLU A 293 -4.08 -0.49 -1.06
CA GLU A 293 -5.25 0.31 -1.37
C GLU A 293 -5.58 0.41 -2.87
N ASN A 294 -6.88 0.32 -3.18
CA ASN A 294 -7.41 0.59 -4.52
C ASN A 294 -6.71 -0.23 -5.62
N ASN A 295 -6.28 -1.45 -5.31
CA ASN A 295 -5.64 -2.36 -6.26
C ASN A 295 -6.67 -3.29 -6.92
N ILE A 296 -6.35 -3.76 -8.12
CA ILE A 296 -7.09 -4.81 -8.82
C ILE A 296 -6.24 -6.09 -8.79
N PHE A 297 -6.85 -7.18 -8.32
CA PHE A 297 -6.28 -8.51 -8.28
C PHE A 297 -7.08 -9.45 -9.18
N ARG A 298 -6.39 -10.28 -9.99
CA ARG A 298 -7.07 -11.21 -10.90
C ARG A 298 -6.30 -12.51 -11.10
N ASN A 299 -7.01 -13.64 -11.08
CA ASN A 299 -6.44 -14.95 -11.35
C ASN A 299 -5.25 -15.26 -10.44
N LEU A 300 -5.52 -15.30 -9.14
CA LEU A 300 -4.54 -15.55 -8.07
C LEU A 300 -5.11 -16.56 -7.07
N ARG A 301 -4.23 -17.28 -6.36
CA ARG A 301 -4.61 -18.14 -5.23
C ARG A 301 -5.01 -17.28 -4.03
N HIS A 302 -4.10 -16.41 -3.59
CA HIS A 302 -4.38 -15.45 -2.50
C HIS A 302 -4.03 -14.06 -2.98
N ALA A 303 -5.01 -13.18 -3.10
CA ALA A 303 -4.81 -11.80 -3.55
C ALA A 303 -4.13 -10.95 -2.48
N MET A 304 -4.61 -11.08 -1.24
CA MET A 304 -4.21 -10.32 -0.06
C MET A 304 -4.00 -11.31 1.09
N MET A 305 -2.76 -11.49 1.52
CA MET A 305 -2.42 -12.47 2.56
C MET A 305 -1.65 -11.83 3.70
N VAL A 306 -2.01 -12.17 4.93
CA VAL A 306 -1.22 -11.91 6.14
C VAL A 306 -0.82 -13.24 6.79
N LYS A 307 0.42 -13.34 7.27
CA LYS A 307 0.93 -14.50 8.01
C LYS A 307 2.10 -14.14 8.90
N THR A 308 2.56 -15.07 9.75
CA THR A 308 3.81 -14.94 10.53
C THR A 308 3.87 -13.61 11.28
N GLY A 309 2.87 -13.37 12.13
CA GLY A 309 2.83 -12.20 12.99
C GLY A 309 2.66 -10.85 12.31
N ALA A 310 2.45 -10.78 10.98
CA ALA A 310 2.11 -9.52 10.31
C ALA A 310 0.94 -8.82 11.03
N ASN A 311 1.08 -7.53 11.33
CA ASN A 311 0.14 -6.82 12.21
C ASN A 311 0.01 -5.33 11.95
N GLY A 312 -1.14 -4.73 12.27
CA GLY A 312 -1.35 -3.29 12.09
C GLY A 312 -1.35 -2.83 10.63
N ASN A 313 -1.62 -3.73 9.70
CA ASN A 313 -1.72 -3.44 8.26
C ASN A 313 -3.16 -3.13 7.87
N VAL A 314 -3.35 -2.40 6.77
CA VAL A 314 -4.64 -2.02 6.22
C VAL A 314 -4.75 -2.47 4.77
N PHE A 315 -5.81 -3.21 4.46
CA PHE A 315 -6.25 -3.50 3.09
C PHE A 315 -7.58 -2.80 2.87
N THR A 316 -7.63 -1.81 1.96
CA THR A 316 -8.85 -1.05 1.73
C THR A 316 -9.17 -0.77 0.27
N TYR A 317 -10.45 -0.79 -0.09
CA TYR A 317 -10.94 -0.51 -1.45
C TYR A 317 -10.28 -1.36 -2.55
N ASN A 318 -9.80 -2.56 -2.24
CA ASN A 318 -9.24 -3.48 -3.24
C ASN A 318 -10.33 -4.33 -3.88
N TYR A 319 -10.13 -4.67 -5.15
CA TYR A 319 -11.00 -5.57 -5.89
C TYR A 319 -10.26 -6.85 -6.28
N SER A 320 -10.77 -8.01 -5.86
CA SER A 320 -10.25 -9.33 -6.28
C SER A 320 -11.31 -10.17 -6.98
N ARG A 321 -10.89 -10.87 -8.04
CA ARG A 321 -11.75 -11.74 -8.84
C ARG A 321 -10.99 -12.91 -9.45
N GLU A 322 -11.75 -13.93 -9.84
CA GLU A 322 -11.22 -15.16 -10.44
C GLU A 322 -10.19 -15.84 -9.52
N PRO A 323 -10.50 -16.16 -8.25
CA PRO A 323 -9.61 -16.94 -7.41
C PRO A 323 -9.28 -18.25 -8.11
N HIS A 324 -8.01 -18.64 -8.08
CA HIS A 324 -7.54 -19.85 -8.75
C HIS A 324 -6.48 -20.57 -7.92
N ARG A 325 -6.72 -21.87 -7.68
CA ARG A 325 -5.77 -22.80 -7.07
C ARG A 325 -5.71 -24.10 -7.88
N SER A 326 -4.57 -24.77 -7.79
CA SER A 326 -4.34 -26.05 -8.47
C SER A 326 -5.22 -27.18 -7.94
N GLU A 327 -5.62 -27.09 -6.67
CA GLU A 327 -6.41 -28.11 -5.98
C GLU A 327 -7.92 -27.97 -6.28
N PRO A 328 -8.65 -29.06 -6.57
CA PRO A 328 -10.11 -29.01 -6.62
C PRO A 328 -10.69 -28.66 -5.24
N ILE A 329 -11.70 -27.79 -5.12
CA ILE A 329 -12.36 -26.95 -6.11
C ILE A 329 -11.47 -25.73 -6.44
N SER A 330 -11.22 -25.44 -7.72
CA SER A 330 -10.17 -24.50 -8.14
C SER A 330 -10.44 -23.02 -7.83
N ASN A 331 -11.69 -22.60 -7.62
CA ASN A 331 -12.04 -21.22 -7.28
C ASN A 331 -12.36 -21.02 -5.78
N TYR A 332 -11.97 -21.98 -4.93
CA TYR A 332 -12.20 -21.95 -3.49
C TYR A 332 -11.03 -21.34 -2.69
N SER A 333 -10.07 -20.71 -3.34
CA SER A 333 -8.96 -20.06 -2.63
C SER A 333 -9.40 -18.74 -2.00
N GLY A 334 -8.90 -18.42 -0.81
CA GLY A 334 -9.20 -17.15 -0.13
C GLY A 334 -8.52 -15.99 -0.84
N ASP A 335 -9.28 -15.02 -1.34
CA ASP A 335 -8.70 -13.77 -1.86
C ASP A 335 -8.04 -13.00 -0.72
N ILE A 336 -8.80 -12.75 0.35
CA ILE A 336 -8.24 -12.36 1.64
C ILE A 336 -7.95 -13.64 2.42
N SER A 337 -6.71 -13.82 2.83
CA SER A 337 -6.26 -14.98 3.59
C SER A 337 -5.48 -14.57 4.83
N VAL A 338 -5.94 -15.05 5.99
CA VAL A 338 -5.16 -15.05 7.24
C VAL A 338 -4.58 -16.45 7.36
N HIS A 339 -3.29 -16.59 7.03
CA HIS A 339 -2.64 -17.88 6.79
C HIS A 339 -1.67 -18.26 7.92
N GLY A 340 -2.25 -18.63 9.07
CA GLY A 340 -1.55 -19.16 10.25
C GLY A 340 -0.37 -18.33 10.78
N HIS A 341 0.40 -18.95 11.68
CA HIS A 341 1.54 -18.34 12.38
C HIS A 341 1.25 -16.93 12.94
N TYR A 342 0.07 -16.78 13.54
CA TYR A 342 -0.25 -15.72 14.48
C TYR A 342 -0.27 -14.29 13.92
N ALA A 343 -0.69 -14.05 12.68
CA ALA A 343 -0.98 -12.69 12.20
C ALA A 343 -2.15 -12.05 12.99
N TYR A 344 -2.01 -10.79 13.42
CA TYR A 344 -2.92 -10.17 14.40
C TYR A 344 -3.17 -8.69 14.10
N ALA A 345 -4.26 -8.13 14.59
CA ALA A 345 -4.53 -6.68 14.53
C ALA A 345 -4.45 -6.06 13.11
N ASN A 346 -4.75 -6.82 12.05
CA ASN A 346 -4.84 -6.28 10.69
C ASN A 346 -6.27 -5.82 10.38
N LEU A 347 -6.42 -4.78 9.57
CA LEU A 347 -7.70 -4.26 9.10
C LEU A 347 -7.90 -4.60 7.62
N PHE A 348 -9.00 -5.28 7.33
CA PHE A 348 -9.53 -5.44 5.98
C PHE A 348 -10.84 -4.68 5.93
N GLU A 349 -10.91 -3.60 5.16
CA GLU A 349 -12.16 -2.84 5.02
C GLU A 349 -12.51 -2.42 3.61
N GLU A 350 -13.80 -2.35 3.29
CA GLU A 350 -14.30 -1.83 2.00
C GLU A 350 -13.74 -2.57 0.76
N ASN A 351 -13.29 -3.82 0.91
CA ASN A 351 -12.81 -4.63 -0.20
C ASN A 351 -13.98 -5.39 -0.85
N ILE A 352 -13.93 -5.55 -2.17
CA ILE A 352 -14.81 -6.49 -2.89
C ILE A 352 -13.98 -7.67 -3.35
N VAL A 353 -14.30 -8.86 -2.85
CA VAL A 353 -13.55 -10.10 -3.11
C VAL A 353 -14.51 -11.26 -3.38
N GLN A 354 -14.00 -12.42 -3.76
CA GLN A 354 -14.81 -13.61 -3.96
C GLN A 354 -14.93 -14.40 -2.66
N ASN A 355 -13.80 -14.64 -1.98
CA ASN A 355 -13.71 -15.45 -0.77
C ASN A 355 -12.82 -14.78 0.29
N ILE A 356 -13.29 -14.74 1.54
CA ILE A 356 -12.44 -14.44 2.71
C ILE A 356 -12.23 -15.76 3.46
N ILE A 357 -10.98 -16.18 3.63
CA ILE A 357 -10.66 -17.44 4.32
C ILE A 357 -9.65 -17.20 5.44
N ILE A 358 -10.04 -17.58 6.65
CA ILE A 358 -9.12 -17.70 7.79
C ILE A 358 -8.83 -19.18 7.96
N ASP A 359 -7.61 -19.60 7.61
CA ASP A 359 -7.23 -21.00 7.66
C ASP A 359 -6.26 -21.29 8.80
N HIS A 360 -6.21 -22.56 9.16
CA HIS A 360 -5.40 -23.06 10.27
C HIS A 360 -4.33 -24.05 9.80
N TYR A 361 -3.95 -24.00 8.53
CA TYR A 361 -3.01 -24.97 7.95
C TYR A 361 -1.65 -24.92 8.68
N TRP A 362 -1.25 -23.72 9.10
CA TRP A 362 -0.01 -23.44 9.81
C TRP A 362 -0.26 -22.98 11.26
N GLY A 363 -1.29 -23.52 11.90
CA GLY A 363 -1.75 -23.06 13.22
C GLY A 363 -2.63 -21.81 13.11
N PRO A 364 -2.98 -21.18 14.25
CA PRO A 364 -3.98 -20.12 14.31
C PRO A 364 -3.46 -18.77 13.78
N GLY A 365 -4.39 -17.93 13.33
CA GLY A 365 -4.20 -16.48 13.31
C GLY A 365 -4.20 -15.93 14.75
N GLY A 366 -3.51 -14.81 14.94
CA GLY A 366 -3.53 -14.08 16.20
C GLY A 366 -4.79 -13.21 16.31
N PRO A 367 -5.02 -12.55 17.46
CA PRO A 367 -6.27 -11.85 17.74
C PRO A 367 -6.43 -10.56 16.93
N LEU A 368 -7.61 -9.95 16.98
CA LEU A 368 -7.88 -8.58 16.53
C LEU A 368 -7.78 -8.33 15.00
N ASN A 369 -7.65 -9.35 14.15
CA ASN A 369 -7.88 -9.09 12.73
C ASN A 369 -9.36 -8.72 12.55
N THR A 370 -9.56 -7.63 11.82
CA THR A 370 -10.83 -6.93 11.72
C THR A 370 -11.26 -6.92 10.27
N PHE A 371 -12.40 -7.55 10.01
CA PHE A 371 -13.08 -7.56 8.73
C PHE A 371 -14.27 -6.61 8.84
N PHE A 372 -14.13 -5.43 8.24
CA PHE A 372 -15.09 -4.35 8.38
C PHE A 372 -15.64 -3.93 7.01
N ARG A 373 -16.95 -4.07 6.77
CA ARG A 373 -17.56 -3.63 5.50
C ARG A 373 -16.88 -4.22 4.25
N ASN A 374 -16.44 -5.47 4.27
CA ASN A 374 -16.01 -6.15 3.05
C ASN A 374 -17.19 -6.81 2.36
N ARG A 375 -17.12 -7.03 1.05
CA ARG A 375 -18.10 -7.79 0.28
C ARG A 375 -17.47 -9.05 -0.30
N THR A 376 -18.11 -10.19 -0.08
CA THR A 376 -17.76 -11.48 -0.71
C THR A 376 -18.78 -11.87 -1.77
N GLU A 377 -18.31 -12.14 -2.99
CA GLU A 377 -19.15 -12.40 -4.18
C GLU A 377 -19.13 -13.86 -4.68
N LEU A 378 -18.48 -14.78 -3.96
CA LEU A 378 -18.44 -16.21 -4.27
C LEU A 378 -18.72 -17.05 -3.02
N PHE A 379 -17.76 -17.84 -2.52
CA PHE A 379 -18.00 -18.80 -1.43
C PHE A 379 -18.28 -18.14 -0.09
N GLY A 380 -17.93 -16.88 0.10
CA GLY A 380 -18.29 -16.13 1.31
C GLY A 380 -17.11 -15.90 2.26
N LEU A 381 -17.43 -15.83 3.56
CA LEU A 381 -16.49 -15.64 4.66
C LEU A 381 -16.43 -16.92 5.49
N ILE A 382 -15.27 -17.57 5.50
CA ILE A 382 -15.12 -18.93 6.00
C ILE A 382 -13.88 -19.03 6.90
N MET A 383 -14.09 -19.50 8.13
CA MET A 383 -13.02 -20.00 8.99
C MET A 383 -12.95 -21.52 8.88
N THR A 384 -11.75 -22.08 8.69
CA THR A 384 -11.58 -23.54 8.69
C THR A 384 -11.60 -24.08 10.13
N GLU A 385 -11.96 -25.34 10.31
CA GLU A 385 -11.82 -26.02 11.61
C GLU A 385 -10.35 -26.46 11.85
N ASN A 386 -9.95 -26.59 13.11
CA ASN A 386 -8.67 -27.19 13.50
C ASN A 386 -8.80 -27.93 14.83
N SER A 387 -8.23 -29.13 14.93
CA SER A 387 -8.31 -29.95 16.14
C SER A 387 -7.24 -29.64 17.20
N LEU A 388 -6.19 -28.90 16.86
CA LEU A 388 -5.12 -28.48 17.75
C LEU A 388 -5.45 -27.14 18.43
N LEU A 389 -5.64 -26.10 17.63
CA LEU A 389 -5.93 -24.75 18.11
C LEU A 389 -6.61 -23.92 17.01
N GLU A 390 -7.75 -23.34 17.36
CA GLU A 390 -8.51 -22.45 16.49
C GLU A 390 -8.16 -20.98 16.75
N THR A 391 -8.38 -20.16 15.72
CA THR A 391 -8.22 -18.71 15.73
C THR A 391 -9.39 -18.11 16.51
N ASN A 392 -9.10 -17.35 17.55
CA ASN A 392 -10.10 -16.72 18.41
C ASN A 392 -10.06 -15.20 18.23
N ASP A 393 -10.95 -14.45 18.87
CA ASP A 393 -10.72 -13.02 19.13
C ASP A 393 -10.69 -12.10 17.89
N GLN A 394 -11.37 -12.50 16.82
CA GLN A 394 -11.50 -11.72 15.57
C GLN A 394 -12.71 -10.79 15.59
N ASN A 395 -12.71 -9.75 14.74
CA ASN A 395 -13.85 -8.85 14.59
C ASN A 395 -14.45 -8.97 13.18
N PHE A 396 -15.77 -9.17 13.08
CA PHE A 396 -16.53 -9.23 11.83
C PHE A 396 -17.69 -8.24 11.90
N VAL A 397 -17.59 -7.11 11.21
CA VAL A 397 -18.59 -6.05 11.33
C VAL A 397 -18.98 -5.49 9.97
N GLY A 398 -20.27 -5.43 9.67
CA GLY A 398 -20.76 -4.76 8.46
C GLY A 398 -20.44 -5.45 7.13
N ASN A 399 -19.90 -6.67 7.13
CA ASN A 399 -19.53 -7.36 5.89
C ASN A 399 -20.78 -7.81 5.12
N GLU A 400 -20.71 -7.84 3.81
CA GLU A 400 -21.76 -8.33 2.91
C GLU A 400 -21.38 -9.71 2.34
N ILE A 401 -22.24 -10.70 2.56
CA ILE A 401 -22.13 -12.03 1.98
C ILE A 401 -23.26 -12.16 0.96
N THR A 402 -22.93 -11.97 -0.33
CA THR A 402 -23.95 -11.64 -1.33
C THR A 402 -24.61 -12.84 -2.00
N ASN A 403 -24.01 -14.03 -1.87
CA ASN A 403 -24.50 -15.24 -2.52
C ASN A 403 -25.36 -16.10 -1.60
N SER A 404 -25.94 -17.15 -2.18
CA SER A 404 -26.65 -18.21 -1.48
C SER A 404 -26.10 -19.58 -1.85
N PHE A 405 -26.49 -20.62 -1.10
CA PHE A 405 -26.11 -22.00 -1.35
C PHE A 405 -26.18 -22.37 -2.86
N PRO A 406 -25.15 -23.02 -3.43
CA PRO A 406 -23.99 -23.65 -2.78
C PRO A 406 -22.81 -22.71 -2.46
N TYR A 407 -23.02 -21.39 -2.54
CA TYR A 407 -22.06 -20.34 -2.21
C TYR A 407 -22.56 -19.49 -1.03
N GLY A 408 -21.90 -18.36 -0.74
CA GLY A 408 -22.37 -17.42 0.28
C GLY A 408 -22.39 -18.00 1.69
N PHE A 409 -21.33 -18.70 2.09
CA PHE A 409 -21.17 -19.19 3.44
C PHE A 409 -20.69 -18.07 4.36
N TYR A 410 -21.28 -18.01 5.55
CA TYR A 410 -20.77 -17.24 6.68
C TYR A 410 -20.53 -18.23 7.83
N THR A 411 -19.28 -18.71 7.94
CA THR A 411 -18.91 -19.77 8.87
C THR A 411 -17.74 -19.31 9.74
N LEU A 412 -17.99 -19.22 11.04
CA LEU A 412 -16.97 -18.88 12.04
C LEU A 412 -16.69 -20.10 12.93
N THR A 413 -15.41 -20.33 13.23
CA THR A 413 -14.89 -21.35 14.16
C THR A 413 -14.03 -20.65 15.20
N GLY A 414 -13.70 -21.30 16.33
CA GLY A 414 -13.07 -20.62 17.45
C GLY A 414 -14.06 -19.87 18.35
N ASN A 415 -13.53 -19.01 19.20
CA ASN A 415 -14.24 -18.38 20.30
C ASN A 415 -13.98 -16.87 20.38
N ASN A 416 -14.85 -16.18 21.11
CA ASN A 416 -14.74 -14.76 21.45
C ASN A 416 -14.61 -13.81 20.24
N HIS A 417 -15.27 -14.15 19.12
CA HIS A 417 -15.40 -13.22 18.00
C HIS A 417 -16.39 -12.10 18.35
N PHE A 418 -16.11 -10.91 17.86
CA PHE A 418 -17.05 -9.80 17.89
C PHE A 418 -17.77 -9.70 16.54
N GLU A 419 -19.10 -9.79 16.56
CA GLU A 419 -19.93 -9.71 15.36
C GLU A 419 -20.97 -8.60 15.48
N TYR A 420 -21.11 -7.76 14.45
CA TYR A 420 -22.16 -6.74 14.41
C TYR A 420 -22.51 -6.31 12.98
N GLY A 421 -23.79 -6.37 12.62
CA GLY A 421 -24.32 -5.79 11.40
C GLY A 421 -23.78 -6.43 10.11
N ASN A 422 -23.27 -7.67 10.15
CA ASN A 422 -22.96 -8.38 8.92
C ASN A 422 -24.25 -8.70 8.17
N ASN A 423 -24.25 -8.58 6.85
CA ASN A 423 -25.39 -8.83 5.99
C ASN A 423 -25.17 -10.16 5.24
N ASP A 424 -25.72 -11.23 5.80
CA ASP A 424 -25.67 -12.58 5.24
C ASP A 424 -26.92 -12.84 4.39
N GLY A 425 -26.78 -12.76 3.06
CA GLY A 425 -27.88 -13.00 2.13
C GLY A 425 -29.10 -12.09 2.32
N GLY A 426 -28.93 -10.89 2.88
CA GLY A 426 -30.00 -9.93 3.19
C GLY A 426 -30.39 -9.90 4.67
N LEU A 427 -29.81 -10.77 5.51
CA LEU A 427 -30.12 -10.88 6.92
C LEU A 427 -28.97 -10.33 7.77
N ALA A 428 -29.34 -9.53 8.77
CA ALA A 428 -28.41 -9.05 9.77
C ALA A 428 -27.91 -10.18 10.69
N VAL A 429 -26.58 -10.28 10.83
CA VAL A 429 -25.88 -11.21 11.71
C VAL A 429 -24.93 -10.42 12.63
N PRO A 430 -25.12 -10.51 13.96
CA PRO A 430 -26.22 -11.18 14.66
C PRO A 430 -27.58 -10.50 14.43
N SER A 431 -28.67 -11.22 14.67
CA SER A 431 -30.01 -10.63 14.53
C SER A 431 -30.20 -9.44 15.47
N GLY A 432 -30.85 -8.38 14.98
CA GLY A 432 -31.05 -7.14 15.74
C GLY A 432 -29.91 -6.12 15.65
N THR A 433 -28.90 -6.37 14.81
CA THR A 433 -27.83 -5.42 14.48
C THR A 433 -28.01 -4.93 13.05
N SER A 434 -27.89 -3.64 12.74
CA SER A 434 -27.91 -3.19 11.33
C SER A 434 -27.25 -1.84 11.19
N ASP A 435 -27.70 -0.84 11.95
CA ASP A 435 -27.20 0.51 11.76
C ASP A 435 -25.79 0.64 12.34
N LEU A 436 -24.81 0.83 11.45
CA LEU A 436 -23.41 1.04 11.79
C LEU A 436 -23.13 2.53 11.92
N SER A 437 -22.70 2.95 13.11
CA SER A 437 -22.27 4.33 13.36
C SER A 437 -20.87 4.60 12.81
N ASP A 438 -20.01 3.58 12.79
CA ASP A 438 -18.64 3.71 12.30
C ASP A 438 -18.63 3.65 10.76
N ILE A 439 -17.89 4.57 10.15
CA ILE A 439 -17.78 4.72 8.70
C ILE A 439 -16.56 3.97 8.18
N SER A 440 -15.40 4.20 8.79
CA SER A 440 -14.13 3.55 8.48
C SER A 440 -13.26 3.55 9.74
N TYR A 441 -12.34 2.58 9.81
CA TYR A 441 -11.33 2.50 10.86
C TYR A 441 -9.96 3.04 10.45
N TYR A 442 -9.73 3.25 9.15
CA TYR A 442 -8.57 3.94 8.61
C TYR A 442 -8.88 5.41 8.24
N TYR A 443 -9.99 5.65 7.54
CA TYR A 443 -10.34 6.95 6.98
C TYR A 443 -11.23 7.78 7.91
N ASN A 444 -10.86 9.05 8.09
CA ASN A 444 -11.71 10.04 8.76
C ASN A 444 -12.61 10.81 7.78
N GLU A 445 -12.29 10.77 6.48
CA GLU A 445 -12.99 11.48 5.41
C GLU A 445 -13.01 10.64 4.14
N LYS A 446 -13.89 10.98 3.19
CA LYS A 446 -14.01 10.25 1.93
C LYS A 446 -12.66 10.29 1.18
N PRO A 447 -12.08 9.13 0.82
CA PRO A 447 -10.84 9.08 0.05
C PRO A 447 -10.98 9.77 -1.31
N TRP A 448 -9.92 10.47 -1.74
CA TRP A 448 -9.92 11.28 -2.97
C TRP A 448 -10.17 10.48 -4.25
N PHE A 449 -9.81 9.19 -4.26
CA PHE A 449 -9.97 8.31 -5.43
C PHE A 449 -11.35 7.65 -5.51
N LEU A 450 -12.21 7.84 -4.50
CA LEU A 450 -13.60 7.39 -4.57
C LEU A 450 -14.40 8.33 -5.47
N GLU A 451 -14.86 7.80 -6.60
CA GLU A 451 -15.71 8.51 -7.54
C GLU A 451 -16.96 9.08 -6.84
N ALA A 452 -17.55 10.15 -7.41
CA ALA A 452 -18.69 10.86 -6.82
C ALA A 452 -19.90 9.95 -6.54
N ASP A 453 -20.00 8.83 -7.25
CA ASP A 453 -21.13 7.90 -7.23
C ASP A 453 -21.04 6.85 -6.09
N CYS A 454 -19.87 6.71 -5.43
CA CYS A 454 -19.71 5.93 -4.19
C CYS A 454 -20.17 6.80 -3.01
N VAL A 455 -21.23 6.39 -2.31
CA VAL A 455 -21.55 6.94 -0.98
C VAL A 455 -20.48 6.45 -0.03
N PHE A 456 -19.84 7.32 0.75
CA PHE A 456 -18.84 6.93 1.74
C PHE A 456 -19.54 6.77 3.10
N PRO A 457 -19.57 5.56 3.70
CA PRO A 457 -18.97 4.29 3.27
C PRO A 457 -19.80 3.55 2.22
N CYS A 458 -19.18 2.69 1.40
CA CYS A 458 -19.83 2.10 0.22
C CYS A 458 -20.48 0.73 0.51
N ILE A 459 -19.91 -0.07 1.41
CA ILE A 459 -20.37 -1.44 1.70
C ILE A 459 -20.99 -1.54 3.10
N GLY A 460 -22.03 -2.37 3.22
CA GLY A 460 -22.71 -2.67 4.48
C GLY A 460 -23.84 -1.69 4.80
N TYR A 461 -24.54 -1.95 5.91
CA TYR A 461 -25.66 -1.12 6.33
C TYR A 461 -25.30 0.36 6.52
N PRO A 462 -26.25 1.28 6.31
CA PRO A 462 -27.68 1.05 6.02
C PRO A 462 -27.99 0.77 4.54
N HIS A 463 -26.97 0.55 3.70
CA HIS A 463 -27.18 0.23 2.30
C HIS A 463 -27.78 -1.16 2.11
N ASN A 464 -28.52 -1.32 1.02
CA ASN A 464 -28.97 -2.64 0.61
C ASN A 464 -27.76 -3.51 0.23
N LEU A 465 -27.91 -4.82 0.41
CA LEU A 465 -26.90 -5.80 -0.02
C LEU A 465 -26.50 -5.55 -1.48
N ASN A 466 -25.20 -5.47 -1.73
CA ASN A 466 -24.60 -5.27 -3.04
C ASN A 466 -25.04 -3.97 -3.76
N GLN A 467 -25.44 -2.93 -3.03
CA GLN A 467 -25.97 -1.69 -3.63
C GLN A 467 -24.91 -0.85 -4.34
N TRP A 468 -23.79 -0.56 -3.68
CA TRP A 468 -22.73 0.31 -4.21
C TRP A 468 -21.47 -0.49 -4.53
N SER A 469 -20.61 0.06 -5.38
CA SER A 469 -19.34 -0.54 -5.79
C SER A 469 -18.16 0.22 -5.20
N ILE A 470 -16.94 -0.09 -5.62
CA ILE A 470 -15.70 0.61 -5.26
C ILE A 470 -14.92 0.98 -6.53
N SER A 471 -14.07 2.01 -6.47
CA SER A 471 -13.33 2.51 -7.63
C SER A 471 -12.47 1.45 -8.34
N ALA A 472 -11.87 0.52 -7.59
CA ALA A 472 -11.10 -0.58 -8.19
C ALA A 472 -11.95 -1.52 -9.05
N LYS A 473 -13.17 -1.85 -8.61
CA LYS A 473 -14.11 -2.69 -9.37
C LYS A 473 -14.63 -1.96 -10.60
N GLU A 474 -15.03 -0.70 -10.45
CA GLU A 474 -15.51 0.10 -11.59
C GLU A 474 -14.41 0.31 -12.64
N ARG A 475 -13.18 0.58 -12.21
CA ARG A 475 -12.01 0.68 -13.11
C ARG A 475 -11.79 -0.61 -13.88
N TYR A 476 -11.96 -1.77 -13.24
CA TYR A 476 -11.88 -3.06 -13.92
C TYR A 476 -13.00 -3.25 -14.95
N LEU A 477 -14.26 -3.00 -14.57
CA LEU A 477 -15.43 -3.22 -15.42
C LEU A 477 -15.48 -2.29 -16.64
N ASN A 478 -14.97 -1.06 -16.50
CA ASN A 478 -14.93 -0.09 -17.59
C ASN A 478 -13.91 -0.43 -18.68
N GLY A 479 -12.98 -1.36 -18.44
CA GLY A 479 -12.00 -1.83 -19.44
C GLY A 479 -10.95 -0.78 -19.87
N GLY A 480 -10.75 0.27 -19.07
CA GLY A 480 -9.72 1.29 -19.26
C GLY A 480 -8.34 0.87 -18.71
N PRO A 481 -7.43 1.82 -18.42
CA PRO A 481 -6.20 1.49 -17.71
C PRO A 481 -6.52 0.92 -16.33
N TYR A 482 -5.98 -0.26 -16.01
CA TYR A 482 -6.22 -0.92 -14.72
C TYR A 482 -5.34 -0.39 -13.59
N THR A 483 -4.30 0.37 -13.93
CA THR A 483 -3.42 1.05 -12.99
C THR A 483 -3.82 2.51 -12.81
N ILE A 484 -3.51 3.08 -11.64
CA ILE A 484 -3.68 4.52 -11.35
C ILE A 484 -2.31 5.14 -11.15
N ILE A 485 -2.05 6.23 -11.86
CA ILE A 485 -0.90 7.08 -11.56
C ILE A 485 -1.15 7.77 -10.22
N TYR A 486 -0.35 7.44 -9.21
CA TYR A 486 -0.44 8.12 -7.93
C TYR A 486 0.05 9.56 -8.11
N PRO A 487 -0.76 10.58 -7.76
CA PRO A 487 -0.38 11.96 -7.97
C PRO A 487 0.83 12.32 -7.09
N ILE A 488 1.91 12.81 -7.70
CA ILE A 488 3.14 13.23 -6.98
C ILE A 488 2.94 14.55 -6.22
N GLU A 489 1.87 15.27 -6.52
CA GLU A 489 1.37 16.37 -5.71
C GLU A 489 -0.14 16.25 -5.75
N GLY A 490 -0.80 16.51 -4.61
CA GLY A 490 -2.23 16.40 -4.39
C GLY A 490 -3.01 16.48 -5.69
N GLY A 491 -3.82 15.44 -5.94
CA GLY A 491 -4.73 15.42 -7.08
C GLY A 491 -5.34 16.80 -7.28
N VAL A 492 -5.70 17.12 -8.52
CA VAL A 492 -6.42 18.35 -8.85
C VAL A 492 -7.85 18.29 -8.28
N ASN A 493 -8.00 17.91 -7.01
CA ASN A 493 -9.06 18.35 -6.15
C ASN A 493 -8.83 19.84 -5.95
N ILE A 494 -9.74 20.61 -6.51
CA ILE A 494 -10.03 21.95 -6.04
C ILE A 494 -10.63 21.74 -4.63
N ASN A 495 -9.77 21.51 -3.62
CA ASN A 495 -10.15 21.81 -2.26
C ASN A 495 -10.28 23.34 -2.21
N GLU A 496 -11.49 23.83 -2.46
CA GLU A 496 -11.88 25.18 -2.10
C GLU A 496 -11.73 25.33 -0.60
N ASN A 497 -10.55 25.78 -0.16
CA ASN A 497 -10.37 26.53 1.08
C ASN A 497 -9.10 27.37 0.98
N PHE A 498 -9.12 28.31 0.04
CA PHE A 498 -8.44 29.57 0.31
C PHE A 498 -9.20 30.30 1.40
N GLY A 499 -8.79 30.10 2.65
CA GLY A 499 -9.15 31.04 3.71
C GLY A 499 -8.69 32.43 3.28
N ALA A 500 -9.62 33.28 2.85
CA ALA A 500 -9.67 34.74 2.73
C ALA A 500 -8.41 35.58 2.34
N VAL A 501 -7.22 35.03 2.10
CA VAL A 501 -5.95 35.78 2.17
C VAL A 501 -5.12 35.72 0.88
N LEU A 502 -5.41 34.83 -0.08
CA LEU A 502 -4.74 34.82 -1.38
C LEU A 502 -5.76 34.96 -2.51
N GLN A 503 -5.95 36.18 -3.01
CA GLN A 503 -6.68 36.42 -4.24
C GLN A 503 -5.69 36.73 -5.38
N ALA A 504 -5.86 36.03 -6.50
CA ALA A 504 -5.22 36.40 -7.74
C ALA A 504 -6.23 36.47 -8.88
N LYS A 505 -6.05 37.42 -9.80
CA LYS A 505 -6.96 37.65 -10.92
C LYS A 505 -6.19 37.82 -12.24
N VAL A 506 -6.69 37.15 -13.28
CA VAL A 506 -6.29 37.42 -14.66
C VAL A 506 -6.92 38.74 -15.12
N LEU A 507 -6.10 39.72 -15.48
CA LEU A 507 -6.55 41.08 -15.80
C LEU A 507 -7.15 41.19 -17.21
N THR A 508 -6.72 40.33 -18.14
CA THR A 508 -7.16 40.31 -19.53
C THR A 508 -7.46 38.87 -19.95
N ASN A 509 -8.65 38.62 -20.51
CA ASN A 509 -9.03 37.31 -21.01
C ASN A 509 -10.09 37.50 -22.12
N PRO A 510 -9.85 37.10 -23.38
CA PRO A 510 -8.69 36.34 -23.87
C PRO A 510 -7.37 37.12 -23.84
N VAL A 511 -6.27 36.39 -23.65
CA VAL A 511 -4.89 36.87 -23.63
C VAL A 511 -4.28 36.68 -25.03
N GLN A 512 -3.43 37.61 -25.47
CA GLN A 512 -2.65 37.47 -26.70
C GLN A 512 -1.24 36.99 -26.40
N ASP A 513 -0.33 37.93 -26.12
CA ASP A 513 1.10 37.62 -25.92
C ASP A 513 1.57 37.75 -24.47
N ILE A 514 0.84 38.50 -23.63
CA ILE A 514 1.22 38.79 -22.25
C ILE A 514 0.03 38.51 -21.32
N LEU A 515 0.17 37.48 -20.49
CA LEU A 515 -0.74 37.19 -19.39
C LEU A 515 -0.42 38.15 -18.24
N SER A 516 -1.38 39.03 -17.92
CA SER A 516 -1.26 39.96 -16.79
C SER A 516 -2.05 39.41 -15.59
N LEU A 517 -1.36 39.20 -14.48
CA LEU A 517 -1.93 38.71 -13.22
C LEU A 517 -1.84 39.79 -12.14
N GLN A 518 -2.88 39.92 -11.33
CA GLN A 518 -2.85 40.70 -10.11
C GLN A 518 -2.91 39.78 -8.89
N THR A 519 -2.04 39.96 -7.91
CA THR A 519 -1.99 39.23 -6.62
C THR A 519 -2.13 40.23 -5.46
N GLU A 520 -2.72 39.84 -4.33
CA GLU A 520 -2.87 40.74 -3.16
C GLU A 520 -1.59 40.89 -2.30
N SER A 521 -0.53 40.15 -2.60
CA SER A 521 0.71 40.12 -1.82
C SER A 521 1.96 40.26 -2.69
N THR A 522 3.07 40.65 -2.05
CA THR A 522 4.41 40.76 -2.65
C THR A 522 5.23 39.47 -2.51
N TYR A 523 4.57 38.32 -2.35
CA TYR A 523 5.26 37.05 -2.21
C TYR A 523 5.89 36.59 -3.53
N THR A 524 6.88 35.71 -3.41
CA THR A 524 7.39 34.98 -4.56
C THR A 524 6.53 33.73 -4.77
N PHE A 525 5.99 33.57 -5.97
CA PHE A 525 5.22 32.40 -6.37
C PHE A 525 6.02 31.62 -7.41
N HIS A 526 6.06 30.30 -7.29
CA HIS A 526 6.33 29.46 -8.46
C HIS A 526 5.03 29.37 -9.26
N PHE A 527 5.11 29.50 -10.58
CA PHE A 527 3.95 29.32 -11.45
C PHE A 527 4.19 28.21 -12.46
N SER A 528 3.11 27.50 -12.80
CA SER A 528 3.08 26.50 -13.87
C SER A 528 1.82 26.69 -14.72
N ILE A 529 1.97 26.72 -16.05
CA ILE A 529 0.88 26.78 -17.02
C ILE A 529 0.66 25.40 -17.62
N PHE A 530 -0.59 24.98 -17.67
CA PHE A 530 -1.01 23.69 -18.20
C PHE A 530 -2.01 23.89 -19.35
N ASN A 531 -1.95 23.02 -20.35
CA ASN A 531 -2.98 22.94 -21.40
C ASN A 531 -4.19 22.10 -20.90
N LEU A 532 -5.23 21.96 -21.74
CA LEU A 532 -6.42 21.16 -21.42
C LEU A 532 -6.15 19.66 -21.22
N THR A 533 -5.04 19.13 -21.72
CA THR A 533 -4.65 17.72 -21.50
C THR A 533 -3.81 17.53 -20.24
N GLY A 534 -3.61 18.58 -19.45
CA GLY A 534 -2.82 18.55 -18.21
C GLY A 534 -1.30 18.63 -18.43
N SER A 535 -0.83 18.79 -19.66
CA SER A 535 0.61 18.93 -19.94
C SER A 535 1.09 20.31 -19.51
N LYS A 536 2.18 20.36 -18.72
CA LYS A 536 2.85 21.62 -18.36
C LYS A 536 3.51 22.20 -19.60
N VAL A 537 3.07 23.39 -20.02
CA VAL A 537 3.55 24.07 -21.22
C VAL A 537 4.53 25.20 -20.92
N GLN A 538 4.54 25.70 -19.68
CA GLN A 538 5.44 26.77 -19.25
C GLN A 538 5.50 26.81 -17.73
N GLU A 539 6.62 27.26 -17.15
CA GLU A 539 6.75 27.53 -15.72
C GLU A 539 7.73 28.68 -15.45
N GLY A 540 7.78 29.14 -14.21
CA GLY A 540 8.73 30.13 -13.76
C GLY A 540 8.44 30.66 -12.37
N PHE A 541 9.03 31.81 -12.04
CA PHE A 541 8.82 32.47 -10.76
C PHE A 541 8.25 33.87 -10.97
N LEU A 542 7.25 34.22 -10.16
CA LEU A 542 6.73 35.56 -10.01
C LEU A 542 7.30 36.12 -8.72
N SER A 543 8.05 37.20 -8.77
CA SER A 543 8.60 37.87 -7.59
C SER A 543 8.35 39.37 -7.67
N GLY A 544 8.17 40.03 -6.53
CA GLY A 544 7.98 41.48 -6.47
C GLY A 544 6.51 41.92 -6.37
N ASN A 545 6.14 42.92 -7.18
CA ASN A 545 4.90 43.70 -7.07
C ASN A 545 3.61 42.86 -7.15
N SER A 546 2.47 43.45 -6.76
CA SER A 546 1.12 42.87 -6.87
C SER A 546 0.61 42.70 -8.32
N GLN A 547 1.41 43.04 -9.33
CA GLN A 547 1.10 42.85 -10.74
C GLN A 547 2.25 42.17 -11.46
N HIS A 548 1.94 41.05 -12.10
CA HIS A 548 2.90 40.19 -12.78
C HIS A 548 2.56 40.08 -14.26
N GLN A 549 3.59 40.00 -15.10
CA GLN A 549 3.45 39.79 -16.53
C GLN A 549 4.22 38.54 -16.94
N ILE A 550 3.52 37.61 -17.57
CA ILE A 550 4.10 36.37 -18.09
C ILE A 550 3.99 36.41 -19.61
N SER A 551 5.12 36.29 -20.31
CA SER A 551 5.11 36.13 -21.76
C SER A 551 4.56 34.76 -22.10
N ILE A 552 3.49 34.72 -22.89
CA ILE A 552 2.82 33.50 -23.35
C ILE A 552 2.80 33.42 -24.89
N SER A 553 3.70 34.15 -25.55
CA SER A 553 3.76 34.21 -27.01
C SER A 553 4.07 32.86 -27.68
N SER A 554 4.55 31.87 -26.93
CA SER A 554 4.72 30.49 -27.38
C SER A 554 3.43 29.67 -27.39
N LEU A 555 2.38 30.09 -26.67
CA LEU A 555 1.13 29.34 -26.56
C LEU A 555 0.25 29.51 -27.81
N SER A 556 -0.41 28.45 -28.24
CA SER A 556 -1.40 28.47 -29.32
C SER A 556 -2.78 28.93 -28.82
N ASN A 557 -3.71 29.22 -29.74
CA ASN A 557 -5.10 29.56 -29.36
C ASN A 557 -5.73 28.38 -28.61
N GLY A 558 -6.32 28.64 -27.43
CA GLY A 558 -6.83 27.59 -26.57
C GLY A 558 -7.18 28.03 -25.15
N ILE A 559 -7.57 27.07 -24.31
CA ILE A 559 -7.82 27.28 -22.88
C ILE A 559 -6.64 26.69 -22.11
N TYR A 560 -6.19 27.42 -21.09
CA TYR A 560 -5.05 27.07 -20.25
C TYR A 560 -5.39 27.31 -18.78
N PHE A 561 -4.65 26.62 -17.92
CA PHE A 561 -4.69 26.81 -16.47
C PHE A 561 -3.34 27.32 -16.02
N ILE A 562 -3.32 28.28 -15.11
CA ILE A 562 -2.10 28.68 -14.40
C ILE A 562 -2.25 28.33 -12.93
N ALA A 563 -1.34 27.52 -12.42
CA ALA A 563 -1.17 27.26 -11.00
C ALA A 563 -0.12 28.22 -10.44
N LEU A 564 -0.43 28.86 -9.31
CA LEU A 564 0.48 29.65 -8.49
C LEU A 564 0.70 28.89 -7.18
N GLN A 565 1.96 28.63 -6.84
CA GLN A 565 2.36 27.86 -5.66
C GLN A 565 3.26 28.69 -4.75
N GLN A 566 2.97 28.63 -3.45
CA GLN A 566 3.77 29.22 -2.39
C GLN A 566 3.73 28.27 -1.18
N GLU A 567 4.87 27.68 -0.83
CA GLU A 567 4.97 26.64 0.21
C GLU A 567 3.88 25.56 -0.02
N ASN A 568 3.02 25.32 0.97
CA ASN A 568 1.97 24.32 0.92
C ASN A 568 0.63 24.84 0.36
N LYS A 569 0.61 26.02 -0.26
CA LYS A 569 -0.61 26.67 -0.81
C LYS A 569 -0.55 26.76 -2.33
N ARG A 570 -1.66 26.43 -3.01
CA ARG A 570 -1.73 26.41 -4.48
C ARG A 570 -3.04 26.98 -5.02
N LEU A 571 -2.97 28.02 -5.84
CA LEU A 571 -4.12 28.68 -6.47
C LEU A 571 -4.12 28.39 -7.97
N VAL A 572 -5.25 27.97 -8.53
CA VAL A 572 -5.37 27.70 -9.97
C VAL A 572 -6.37 28.66 -10.62
N LEU A 573 -5.95 29.32 -11.69
CA LEU A 573 -6.79 30.22 -12.49
C LEU A 573 -6.90 29.70 -13.92
N LYS A 574 -8.06 29.91 -14.54
CA LYS A 574 -8.30 29.61 -15.96
C LYS A 574 -8.15 30.87 -16.80
N PHE A 575 -7.48 30.77 -17.95
CA PHE A 575 -7.45 31.82 -18.97
C PHE A 575 -7.57 31.22 -20.39
N SER A 576 -7.95 32.05 -21.36
CA SER A 576 -7.97 31.70 -22.77
C SER A 576 -6.94 32.51 -23.54
N VAL A 577 -6.30 31.89 -24.53
CA VAL A 577 -5.39 32.52 -25.48
C VAL A 577 -6.13 32.69 -26.80
N GLY A 578 -6.19 33.93 -27.29
CA GLY A 578 -6.86 34.31 -28.53
C GLY A 578 -6.00 35.29 -29.32
N LYS A 579 -5.05 34.76 -30.09
CA LYS A 579 -4.24 35.48 -31.07
C LYS A 579 -4.99 35.71 -32.36
#